data_AF-A0A163RKQ6-F1
#
_entry.id   AF-A0A163RKQ6-F1
#
_cell.length_a   1.000
_cell.length_b   1.000
_cell.length_c   1.000
_cell.angle_alpha   90.00
_cell.angle_beta   90.00
_cell.angle_gamma   90.00
#
_symmetry.space_group_name_H-M   'P 1'
#
loop_
_entity.id
_entity.type
_entity.pdbx_description
1 polymer ?
#
loop_
_entity_poly.entity_id
_entity_poly.type
_entity_poly.pdbx_seq_one_letter_code
_entity_poly.pdbx_strand_id
1 'polypeptide(L)'
;MKTWVENIKEEYNLSKKVLEEYREKLDLDNPKNKEEDKIVGEMISDMKYALDWLNRGRRPGNRRGADRRSVYQRTSLMEMDIFPDLNLNHSKRFLQDDEKVMIVDVLLELSARERQCYLLHMAQGMSYAAIAEELNLSRRTIQQYVERAKAKIKNKVA
;
A
#
# COMPACT_ATOMS: atom_id res chain seq x y z
N MET A 1 -20.50 12.38 5.83
CA MET A 1 -19.72 12.85 6.99
C MET A 1 -18.60 13.70 6.42
N LYS A 2 -18.55 15.01 6.72
CA LYS A 2 -17.48 15.88 6.19
C LYS A 2 -16.15 15.48 6.82
N THR A 3 -15.10 15.42 6.03
CA THR A 3 -13.75 15.18 6.55
C THR A 3 -13.24 16.42 7.31
N TRP A 4 -12.31 16.24 8.24
CA TRP A 4 -11.69 17.38 8.94
C TRP A 4 -11.01 18.37 7.97
N VAL A 5 -10.47 17.87 6.85
CA VAL A 5 -9.87 18.69 5.79
C VAL A 5 -10.91 19.56 5.08
N GLU A 6 -12.11 19.03 4.83
CA GLU A 6 -13.21 19.80 4.23
C GLU A 6 -13.67 20.93 5.16
N ASN A 7 -13.77 20.67 6.46
CA ASN A 7 -14.12 21.70 7.44
C ASN A 7 -13.09 22.84 7.46
N ILE A 8 -11.78 22.50 7.48
CA ILE A 8 -10.72 23.52 7.45
C ILE A 8 -10.75 24.34 6.16
N LYS A 9 -10.98 23.70 5.01
CA LYS A 9 -11.10 24.43 3.73
C LYS A 9 -12.25 25.43 3.77
N GLU A 10 -13.39 25.06 4.36
CA GLU A 10 -14.53 25.96 4.51
C GLU A 10 -14.18 27.14 5.44
N GLU A 11 -13.59 26.88 6.61
CA GLU A 11 -13.17 27.90 7.57
C GLU A 11 -12.15 28.89 6.98
N TYR A 12 -11.15 28.40 6.26
CA TYR A 12 -10.12 29.23 5.65
C TYR A 12 -10.68 30.05 4.49
N ASN A 13 -11.60 29.51 3.69
CA ASN A 13 -12.26 30.28 2.63
C ASN A 13 -13.14 31.40 3.21
N LEU A 14 -13.86 31.11 4.31
CA LEU A 14 -14.68 32.11 4.98
C LEU A 14 -13.83 33.23 5.57
N SER A 15 -12.77 32.87 6.31
CA SER A 15 -11.84 33.84 6.90
C SER A 15 -11.12 34.68 5.85
N LYS A 16 -10.69 34.07 4.75
CA LYS A 16 -10.09 34.79 3.61
C LYS A 16 -11.04 35.82 3.02
N LYS A 17 -12.32 35.46 2.85
CA LYS A 17 -13.35 36.36 2.34
C LYS A 17 -13.59 37.54 3.29
N VAL A 18 -13.64 37.30 4.59
CA VAL A 18 -13.76 38.37 5.61
C VAL A 18 -12.58 39.35 5.53
N LEU A 19 -11.35 38.84 5.35
CA LEU A 19 -10.16 39.67 5.19
C LEU A 19 -10.18 40.46 3.87
N GLU A 20 -10.64 39.87 2.77
CA GLU A 20 -10.81 40.56 1.49
C GLU A 20 -11.83 41.72 1.62
N GLU A 21 -12.97 41.47 2.26
CA GLU A 21 -13.99 42.51 2.54
C GLU A 21 -13.51 43.59 3.51
N TYR A 22 -12.69 43.23 4.51
CA TYR A 22 -12.09 44.20 5.43
C TYR A 22 -11.09 45.10 4.70
N ARG A 23 -10.25 44.51 3.85
CA ARG A 23 -9.25 45.22 3.05
C ARG A 23 -9.87 46.26 2.13
N GLU A 24 -11.00 45.94 1.49
CA GLU A 24 -11.72 46.87 0.61
C GLU A 24 -12.26 48.11 1.34
N LYS A 25 -12.47 48.04 2.66
CA LYS A 25 -12.96 49.15 3.48
C LYS A 25 -11.85 50.07 3.99
N LEU A 26 -10.58 49.71 3.77
CA LEU A 26 -9.45 50.52 4.20
C LEU A 26 -9.27 51.72 3.27
N ASP A 27 -9.19 52.91 3.89
CA ASP A 27 -8.88 54.14 3.17
C ASP A 27 -7.37 54.33 3.03
N LEU A 28 -6.85 54.18 1.81
CA LEU A 28 -5.41 54.16 1.51
C LEU A 28 -4.73 55.53 1.59
N ASP A 29 -5.50 56.62 1.69
CA ASP A 29 -4.95 57.97 1.84
C ASP A 29 -4.38 58.21 3.24
N ASN A 30 -4.80 57.40 4.23
CA ASN A 30 -4.23 57.44 5.58
C ASN A 30 -3.00 56.53 5.68
N PRO A 31 -1.83 57.04 6.14
CA PRO A 31 -0.61 56.24 6.25
C PRO A 31 -0.75 55.00 7.15
N LYS A 32 -1.58 55.05 8.20
CA LYS A 32 -1.84 53.88 9.06
C LYS A 32 -2.61 52.78 8.34
N ASN A 33 -3.65 53.16 7.60
CA ASN A 33 -4.44 52.20 6.82
C ASN A 33 -3.65 51.57 5.69
N LYS A 34 -2.62 52.26 5.17
CA LYS A 34 -1.69 51.70 4.19
C LYS A 34 -0.79 50.61 4.77
N GLU A 35 -0.37 50.76 6.02
CA GLU A 35 0.35 49.70 6.74
C GLU A 35 -0.57 48.51 7.02
N GLU A 36 -1.81 48.78 7.45
CA GLU A 36 -2.84 47.75 7.65
C GLU A 36 -3.19 47.01 6.34
N ASP A 37 -3.32 47.70 5.20
CA ASP A 37 -3.56 47.08 3.89
C ASP A 37 -2.46 46.06 3.53
N LYS A 38 -1.21 46.41 3.83
CA LYS A 38 -0.07 45.54 3.59
C LYS A 38 -0.15 44.28 4.46
N ILE A 39 -0.42 44.44 5.76
CA ILE A 39 -0.53 43.33 6.71
C ILE A 39 -1.67 42.40 6.30
N VAL A 40 -2.86 42.95 6.02
CA VAL A 40 -4.02 42.18 5.59
C VAL A 40 -3.75 41.48 4.25
N GLY A 41 -3.03 42.13 3.34
CA GLY A 41 -2.58 41.53 2.08
C GLY A 41 -1.68 40.30 2.29
N GLU A 42 -0.75 40.36 3.25
CA GLU A 42 0.10 39.23 3.65
C GLU A 42 -0.74 38.09 4.26
N MET A 43 -1.69 38.41 5.16
CA MET A 43 -2.61 37.42 5.75
C MET A 43 -3.45 36.69 4.68
N ILE A 44 -3.98 37.42 3.69
CA ILE A 44 -4.72 36.83 2.57
C ILE A 44 -3.83 35.92 1.73
N SER A 45 -2.57 36.31 1.50
CA SER A 45 -1.59 35.50 0.77
C SER A 45 -1.29 34.19 1.50
N ASP A 46 -1.12 34.23 2.81
CA ASP A 46 -0.88 33.05 3.64
C ASP A 46 -2.09 32.10 3.62
N MET A 47 -3.31 32.64 3.71
CA MET A 47 -4.53 31.82 3.57
C MET A 47 -4.64 31.17 2.20
N LYS A 48 -4.30 31.89 1.12
CA LYS A 48 -4.27 31.32 -0.24
C LYS A 48 -3.23 30.21 -0.36
N TYR A 49 -2.06 30.39 0.25
CA TYR A 49 -1.00 29.39 0.26
C TYR A 49 -1.41 28.11 1.02
N ALA A 50 -2.03 28.26 2.20
CA ALA A 50 -2.55 27.14 2.97
C ALA A 50 -3.68 26.39 2.24
N LEU A 51 -4.62 27.12 1.63
CA LEU A 51 -5.70 26.52 0.83
C LEU A 51 -5.15 25.74 -0.38
N ASP A 52 -4.10 26.23 -1.03
CA ASP A 52 -3.51 25.54 -2.17
C ASP A 52 -2.84 24.22 -1.76
N TRP A 53 -2.19 24.19 -0.59
CA TRP A 53 -1.70 22.96 0.05
C TRP A 53 -2.83 21.96 0.32
N LEU A 54 -3.91 22.41 0.97
CA LEU A 54 -5.04 21.56 1.33
C LEU A 54 -5.80 21.03 0.09
N ASN A 55 -5.82 21.80 -1.00
CA ASN A 55 -6.49 21.41 -2.24
C ASN A 55 -5.65 20.45 -3.09
N ARG A 56 -4.35 20.70 -3.23
CA ARG A 56 -3.48 19.93 -4.13
C ARG A 56 -2.74 18.80 -3.42
N GLY A 57 -2.63 18.85 -2.09
CA GLY A 57 -1.76 17.96 -1.30
C GLY A 57 -0.28 18.10 -1.64
N ARG A 58 0.11 19.21 -2.28
CA ARG A 58 1.47 19.46 -2.81
C ARG A 58 1.88 20.90 -2.52
N ARG A 59 3.18 21.14 -2.42
CA ARG A 59 3.74 22.49 -2.22
C ARG A 59 3.34 23.44 -3.35
N PRO A 60 2.64 24.56 -3.05
CA PRO A 60 2.31 25.61 -4.00
C PRO A 60 3.56 26.21 -4.64
N GLY A 61 3.51 26.52 -5.94
CA GLY A 61 4.61 27.18 -6.67
C GLY A 61 5.66 26.25 -7.27
N ASN A 62 5.64 24.95 -6.98
CA ASN A 62 6.60 24.00 -7.55
C ASN A 62 6.12 23.46 -8.91
N ARG A 63 6.71 23.93 -10.03
CA ARG A 63 6.37 23.46 -11.40
C ARG A 63 6.90 22.06 -11.73
N ARG A 64 8.02 21.67 -11.11
CA ARG A 64 8.61 20.34 -11.13
C ARG A 64 8.99 19.98 -9.71
N GLY A 65 8.05 19.39 -8.96
CA GLY A 65 8.43 18.70 -7.74
C GLY A 65 9.40 17.59 -8.11
N ALA A 66 10.49 17.43 -7.36
CA ALA A 66 11.16 16.13 -7.29
C ALA A 66 10.11 15.17 -6.74
N ASP A 67 9.29 14.61 -7.63
CA ASP A 67 8.32 13.60 -7.32
C ASP A 67 9.16 12.39 -6.93
N ARG A 68 9.54 12.34 -5.65
CA ARG A 68 9.91 11.11 -4.99
C ARG A 68 8.62 10.28 -4.98
N ARG A 69 8.22 9.77 -6.15
CA ARG A 69 7.31 8.63 -6.26
C ARG A 69 7.76 7.56 -5.25
N SER A 70 9.06 7.45 -5.07
CA SER A 70 9.70 6.58 -4.08
C SER A 70 9.42 6.91 -2.61
N VAL A 71 9.06 8.13 -2.21
CA VAL A 71 8.71 8.43 -0.82
C VAL A 71 7.23 8.18 -0.63
N TYR A 72 6.35 8.74 -1.47
CA TYR A 72 4.91 8.47 -1.33
C TYR A 72 4.57 6.99 -1.53
N GLN A 73 5.18 6.27 -2.49
CA GLN A 73 4.99 4.83 -2.65
C GLN A 73 5.60 4.00 -1.50
N ARG A 74 6.72 4.45 -0.89
CA ARG A 74 7.30 3.73 0.25
C ARG A 74 6.53 4.03 1.54
N THR A 75 6.03 5.24 1.71
CA THR A 75 5.29 5.69 2.89
C THR A 75 3.82 5.27 2.83
N SER A 76 3.19 5.19 1.65
CA SER A 76 1.83 4.64 1.51
C SER A 76 1.75 3.16 1.86
N LEU A 77 2.88 2.43 1.79
CA LEU A 77 2.98 1.05 2.28
C LEU A 77 3.19 0.97 3.81
N MET A 78 3.49 2.07 4.48
CA MET A 78 3.64 2.14 5.95
C MET A 78 2.36 2.60 6.66
N GLU A 79 1.39 3.14 5.92
CA GLU A 79 0.09 3.56 6.46
C GLU A 79 -0.81 2.33 6.56
N MET A 80 -0.83 1.69 7.74
CA MET A 80 -1.60 0.46 8.00
C MET A 80 -3.09 0.61 7.68
N ASP A 81 -3.63 1.83 7.74
CA ASP A 81 -5.05 2.15 7.54
C ASP A 81 -5.49 2.19 6.06
N ILE A 82 -4.55 2.22 5.10
CA ILE A 82 -4.85 2.18 3.65
C ILE A 82 -4.99 0.74 3.13
N PHE A 83 -4.42 -0.23 3.86
CA PHE A 83 -4.62 -1.62 3.49
C PHE A 83 -6.10 -1.95 3.65
N PRO A 84 -6.77 -2.52 2.62
CA PRO A 84 -8.09 -3.07 2.82
C PRO A 84 -7.98 -4.03 3.98
N ASP A 85 -8.86 -3.88 4.97
CA ASP A 85 -8.94 -4.72 6.15
C ASP A 85 -8.80 -6.16 5.66
N LEU A 86 -7.65 -6.79 5.96
CA LEU A 86 -7.33 -8.15 5.57
C LEU A 86 -8.27 -9.01 6.42
N ASN A 87 -9.53 -9.04 6.02
CA ASN A 87 -10.53 -9.97 6.48
C ASN A 87 -10.09 -11.34 5.98
N LEU A 88 -9.05 -11.85 6.65
CA LEU A 88 -8.58 -13.23 6.66
C LEU A 88 -9.61 -14.14 7.36
N ASN A 89 -10.87 -13.70 7.43
CA ASN A 89 -12.05 -14.53 7.59
C ASN A 89 -12.26 -15.42 6.36
N HIS A 90 -11.18 -15.95 5.77
CA HIS A 90 -11.27 -17.24 5.15
C HIS A 90 -11.69 -18.17 6.28
N SER A 91 -12.93 -18.65 6.25
CA SER A 91 -13.37 -19.73 7.14
C SER A 91 -12.26 -20.78 7.11
N LYS A 92 -11.56 -20.97 8.23
CA LYS A 92 -10.50 -21.97 8.32
C LYS A 92 -11.18 -23.31 8.09
N ARG A 93 -11.17 -23.79 6.84
CA ARG A 93 -11.69 -25.10 6.49
C ARG A 93 -10.75 -26.09 7.14
N PHE A 94 -11.21 -26.70 8.22
CA PHE A 94 -10.52 -27.85 8.78
C PHE A 94 -10.66 -29.00 7.80
N LEU A 95 -9.53 -29.63 7.46
CA LEU A 95 -9.54 -30.87 6.68
C LEU A 95 -10.30 -31.93 7.50
N GLN A 96 -11.29 -32.55 6.87
CA GLN A 96 -11.94 -33.73 7.43
C GLN A 96 -10.94 -34.89 7.50
N ASP A 97 -11.18 -35.86 8.39
CA ASP A 97 -10.24 -36.98 8.57
C ASP A 97 -10.08 -37.81 7.28
N ASP A 98 -11.15 -37.97 6.50
CA ASP A 98 -11.12 -38.64 5.20
C ASP A 98 -10.19 -37.91 4.19
N GLU A 99 -10.21 -36.57 4.20
CA GLU A 99 -9.34 -35.76 3.34
C GLU A 99 -7.87 -35.89 3.74
N LYS A 100 -7.58 -36.01 5.05
CA LYS A 100 -6.23 -36.24 5.55
C LYS A 100 -5.71 -37.61 5.11
N VAL A 101 -6.54 -38.65 5.21
CA VAL A 101 -6.19 -40.01 4.76
C VAL A 101 -5.90 -40.01 3.26
N MET A 102 -6.75 -39.36 2.46
CA MET A 102 -6.54 -39.24 1.01
C MET A 102 -5.21 -38.55 0.68
N ILE A 103 -4.86 -37.47 1.40
CA ILE A 103 -3.58 -36.78 1.19
C ILE A 103 -2.40 -37.71 1.52
N VAL A 104 -2.48 -38.46 2.62
CA VAL A 104 -1.43 -39.41 3.01
C VAL A 104 -1.27 -40.51 1.95
N ASP A 105 -2.37 -41.08 1.46
CA ASP A 105 -2.36 -42.11 0.44
C ASP A 105 -1.76 -41.64 -0.88
N VAL A 106 -2.00 -40.39 -1.28
CA VAL A 106 -1.38 -39.79 -2.47
C VAL A 106 0.12 -39.60 -2.24
N LEU A 107 0.53 -39.15 -1.06
CA LEU A 107 1.96 -38.92 -0.74
C LEU A 107 2.74 -40.24 -0.61
N LEU A 108 2.12 -41.35 -0.24
CA LEU A 108 2.77 -42.66 -0.12
C LEU A 108 3.16 -43.27 -1.48
N GLU A 109 2.50 -42.91 -2.57
CA GLU A 109 2.84 -43.38 -3.92
C GLU A 109 4.07 -42.69 -4.52
N LEU A 110 4.42 -41.52 -3.98
CA LEU A 110 5.62 -40.81 -4.39
C LEU A 110 6.85 -41.56 -3.86
N SER A 111 7.89 -41.65 -4.68
CA SER A 111 9.18 -42.13 -4.19
C SER A 111 9.71 -41.21 -3.08
N ALA A 112 10.58 -41.72 -2.21
CA ALA A 112 11.11 -40.94 -1.08
C ALA A 112 11.71 -39.59 -1.52
N ARG A 113 12.44 -39.57 -2.65
CA ARG A 113 13.04 -38.36 -3.21
C ARG A 113 12.02 -37.42 -3.85
N GLU A 114 11.05 -37.94 -4.60
CA GLU A 114 9.95 -37.15 -5.16
C GLU A 114 9.13 -36.49 -4.05
N ARG A 115 8.76 -37.25 -3.03
CA ARG A 115 8.02 -36.76 -1.86
C ARG A 115 8.78 -35.67 -1.12
N GLN A 116 10.06 -35.90 -0.84
CA GLN A 116 10.90 -34.93 -0.15
C GLN A 116 11.01 -33.62 -0.94
N CYS A 117 11.34 -33.69 -2.24
CA CYS A 117 11.46 -32.48 -3.07
C CYS A 117 10.12 -31.75 -3.23
N TYR A 118 9.03 -32.50 -3.37
CA TYR A 118 7.68 -31.93 -3.49
C TYR A 118 7.26 -31.18 -2.23
N LEU A 119 7.49 -31.76 -1.03
CA LEU A 119 7.15 -31.12 0.24
C LEU A 119 7.99 -29.87 0.51
N LEU A 120 9.30 -29.93 0.28
CA LEU A 120 10.19 -28.75 0.44
C LEU A 120 9.75 -27.59 -0.46
N HIS A 121 9.32 -27.90 -1.69
CA HIS A 121 8.87 -26.86 -2.61
C HIS A 121 7.45 -26.36 -2.32
N MET A 122 6.47 -27.26 -2.19
CA MET A 122 5.05 -26.92 -2.12
C MET A 122 4.57 -26.57 -0.71
N ALA A 123 5.12 -27.22 0.32
CA ALA A 123 4.72 -26.96 1.72
C ALA A 123 5.59 -25.90 2.38
N GLN A 124 6.90 -25.90 2.12
CA GLN A 124 7.84 -24.93 2.73
C GLN A 124 8.17 -23.74 1.82
N GLY A 125 7.74 -23.76 0.55
CA GLY A 125 7.98 -22.64 -0.38
C GLY A 125 9.43 -22.48 -0.83
N MET A 126 10.28 -23.50 -0.66
CA MET A 126 11.69 -23.42 -1.06
C MET A 126 11.84 -23.38 -2.59
N SER A 127 12.85 -22.63 -3.06
CA SER A 127 13.23 -22.60 -4.47
C SER A 127 13.97 -23.89 -4.88
N TYR A 128 13.96 -24.24 -6.17
CA TYR A 128 14.70 -25.41 -6.66
C TYR A 128 16.21 -25.30 -6.45
N ALA A 129 16.76 -24.08 -6.37
CA ALA A 129 18.16 -23.86 -6.06
C ALA A 129 18.46 -24.15 -4.58
N ALA A 130 17.62 -23.64 -3.67
CA ALA A 130 17.77 -23.90 -2.23
C ALA A 130 17.66 -25.40 -1.91
N ILE A 131 16.70 -26.10 -2.53
CA ILE A 131 16.54 -27.56 -2.35
C ILE A 131 17.74 -28.33 -2.93
N ALA A 132 18.29 -27.85 -4.05
CA ALA A 132 19.46 -28.46 -4.69
C ALA A 132 20.70 -28.37 -3.78
N GLU A 133 20.91 -27.23 -3.13
CA GLU A 133 21.96 -27.03 -2.12
C GLU A 133 21.73 -27.92 -0.90
N GLU A 134 20.51 -27.92 -0.33
CA GLU A 134 20.15 -28.71 0.85
C GLU A 134 20.36 -30.21 0.63
N LEU A 135 20.00 -30.72 -0.54
CA LEU A 135 20.06 -32.15 -0.87
C LEU A 135 21.36 -32.55 -1.58
N ASN A 136 22.28 -31.63 -1.85
CA ASN A 136 23.48 -31.83 -2.67
C ASN A 136 23.18 -32.51 -4.02
N LEU A 137 22.14 -32.02 -4.71
CA LEU A 137 21.70 -32.53 -6.02
C LEU A 137 21.69 -31.39 -7.05
N SER A 138 21.69 -31.74 -8.33
CA SER A 138 21.55 -30.71 -9.37
C SER A 138 20.13 -30.11 -9.37
N ARG A 139 20.02 -28.81 -9.65
CA ARG A 139 18.73 -28.12 -9.82
C ARG A 139 17.81 -28.83 -10.82
N ARG A 140 18.38 -29.37 -11.91
CA ARG A 140 17.65 -30.13 -12.93
C ARG A 140 17.05 -31.41 -12.36
N THR A 141 17.78 -32.10 -11.49
CA THR A 141 17.30 -33.33 -10.83
C THR A 141 16.12 -33.01 -9.90
N ILE A 142 16.21 -31.93 -9.12
CA ILE A 142 15.11 -31.49 -8.25
C ILE A 142 13.86 -31.15 -9.06
N GLN A 143 14.02 -30.38 -10.15
CA GLN A 143 12.92 -30.05 -11.05
C GLN A 143 12.23 -31.32 -11.57
N GLN A 144 12.99 -32.30 -12.05
CA GLN A 144 12.44 -33.57 -12.53
C GLN A 144 11.67 -34.33 -11.43
N TYR A 145 12.18 -34.37 -10.20
CA TYR A 145 11.48 -35.02 -9.09
C TYR A 145 10.16 -34.30 -8.75
N VAL A 146 10.14 -32.97 -8.74
CA VAL A 146 8.92 -32.20 -8.47
C VAL A 146 7.90 -32.36 -9.60
N GLU A 147 8.33 -32.31 -10.86
CA GLU A 147 7.44 -32.50 -12.02
C GLU A 147 6.83 -33.91 -12.07
N ARG A 148 7.63 -34.95 -11.81
CA ARG A 148 7.12 -36.33 -11.69
C ARG A 148 6.13 -36.47 -10.55
N ALA A 149 6.41 -35.89 -9.38
CA ALA A 149 5.47 -35.88 -8.26
C ALA A 149 4.14 -35.22 -8.65
N LYS A 150 4.18 -34.05 -9.28
CA LYS A 150 2.97 -33.35 -9.78
C LYS A 150 2.18 -34.20 -10.77
N ALA A 151 2.85 -34.88 -11.70
CA ALA A 151 2.19 -35.76 -12.66
C ALA A 151 1.48 -36.95 -11.99
N LYS A 152 2.14 -37.61 -11.02
CA LYS A 152 1.54 -38.72 -10.26
C LYS A 152 0.33 -38.27 -9.45
N ILE A 153 0.44 -37.15 -8.74
CA ILE A 153 -0.68 -36.57 -7.97
C ILE A 153 -1.84 -36.23 -8.89
N LYS A 154 -1.58 -35.59 -10.03
CA LYS A 154 -2.61 -35.23 -11.01
C LYS A 154 -3.38 -36.46 -11.51
N ASN A 155 -2.68 -37.56 -11.79
CA ASN A 155 -3.32 -38.79 -12.27
C ASN A 155 -4.18 -39.49 -11.20
N LYS A 156 -3.92 -39.27 -9.91
CA LYS A 156 -4.66 -39.89 -8.80
C LYS A 156 -5.85 -39.05 -8.32
N VAL A 157 -5.80 -37.74 -8.54
CA VAL A 157 -6.88 -36.81 -8.15
C VAL A 157 -7.87 -36.55 -9.30
N ALA A 158 -7.47 -36.80 -10.56
CA ALA A 158 -8.35 -36.75 -11.74
C ALA A 158 -9.25 -37.98 -11.84
#